data_AF-A0A3C1NYV0-F1
#
_entry.id   AF-A0A3C1NYV0-F1
#
_cell.length_a   1.000
_cell.length_b   1.000
_cell.length_c   1.000
_cell.angle_alpha   90.00
_cell.angle_beta   90.00
_cell.angle_gamma   90.00
#
_symmetry.space_group_name_H-M   'P 1'
#
loop_
_entity.id
_entity.type
_entity.pdbx_description
1 polymer ?
#
loop_
_entity_poly.entity_id
_entity_poly.type
_entity_poly.pdbx_seq_one_letter_code
_entity_poly.pdbx_strand_id
1 'polypeptide(L)' 'MSRRSGRKADLIVAAQRAIAQHGTSVRLNQIADIAGVTSGAVLYHYPEVEDLLVEANRAGMDRFYNERLEAI' A
#
# COMPACT_ATOMS: atom_id res chain seq x y z
N MET A 1 14.82 10.49 -7.30
CA MET A 1 13.69 9.54 -7.17
C MET A 1 13.05 9.35 -8.54
N SER A 2 13.08 8.14 -9.11
CA SER A 2 12.48 7.89 -10.43
C SER A 2 10.94 7.87 -10.33
N ARG A 3 10.23 8.40 -11.34
CA ARG A 3 8.75 8.49 -11.40
C ARG A 3 8.06 7.14 -11.14
N ARG A 4 8.73 6.04 -11.48
CA ARG A 4 8.26 4.66 -11.24
C ARG A 4 8.29 4.27 -9.76
N SER A 5 9.28 4.76 -9.01
CA SER A 5 9.41 4.49 -7.57
C SER A 5 8.39 5.30 -6.76
N GLY A 6 8.09 6.54 -7.17
CA GLY A 6 7.01 7.33 -6.56
C GLY A 6 5.65 6.66 -6.70
N ARG A 7 5.34 6.13 -7.89
CA ARG A 7 4.05 5.46 -8.12
C ARG A 7 3.86 4.20 -7.26
N LYS A 8 4.91 3.41 -7.04
CA LYS A 8 4.83 2.26 -6.13
C LYS A 8 4.57 2.71 -4.69
N ALA A 9 5.25 3.74 -4.21
CA ALA A 9 5.05 4.27 -2.86
C ALA A 9 3.60 4.75 -2.64
N ASP A 10 3.01 5.44 -3.62
CA ASP A 10 1.61 5.87 -3.55
C ASP A 10 0.63 4.70 -3.41
N LEU A 11 0.87 3.61 -4.15
CA LEU A 11 0.07 2.38 -4.08
C LEU A 11 0.19 1.69 -2.72
N ILE A 12 1.39 1.66 -2.13
CA ILE A 12 1.63 1.11 -0.79
C ILE A 12 0.80 1.89 0.24
N VAL A 13 0.83 3.23 0.21
CA VAL A 13 0.05 4.07 1.13
C VAL A 13 -1.46 3.87 0.93
N ALA A 14 -1.92 3.75 -0.32
CA ALA A 14 -3.32 3.47 -0.61
C ALA A 14 -3.75 2.11 -0.06
N ALA A 15 -2.93 1.07 -0.24
CA ALA A 15 -3.19 -0.27 0.27
C ALA A 15 -3.24 -0.29 1.81
N GLN A 16 -2.34 0.42 2.49
CA GLN A 16 -2.38 0.56 3.95
C GLN A 16 -3.71 1.16 4.43
N ARG A 17 -4.17 2.23 3.78
CA ARG A 17 -5.46 2.86 4.08
C ARG A 17 -6.63 1.92 3.82
N ALA A 18 -6.59 1.19 2.71
CA ALA A 18 -7.63 0.25 2.33
C ALA A 18 -7.74 -0.91 3.34
N ILE A 19 -6.60 -1.46 3.78
CA ILE A 19 -6.53 -2.49 4.84
C ILE A 19 -7.10 -1.92 6.16
N ALA A 20 -6.74 -0.71 6.54
CA ALA A 20 -7.24 -0.08 7.76
C ALA A 20 -8.77 0.15 7.72
N GLN A 21 -9.35 0.39 6.54
CA GLN A 21 -10.79 0.63 6.36
C GLN A 21 -11.62 -0.65 6.18
N HIS A 22 -11.06 -1.67 5.53
CA HIS A 22 -11.81 -2.86 5.09
C HIS A 22 -11.32 -4.17 5.72
N GLY A 23 -10.26 -4.14 6.52
CA GLY A 23 -9.64 -5.31 7.12
C GLY A 23 -8.91 -6.18 6.09
N THR A 24 -8.72 -7.45 6.42
CA THR A 24 -7.94 -8.41 5.63
C THR A 24 -8.62 -8.85 4.34
N SER A 25 -9.92 -8.61 4.18
CA SER A 25 -10.68 -8.93 2.96
C SER A 25 -10.69 -7.79 1.93
N VAL A 26 -9.72 -6.88 2.00
CA VAL A 26 -9.58 -5.76 1.08
C VAL A 26 -9.50 -6.26 -0.37
N ARG A 27 -10.21 -5.58 -1.26
CA ARG A 27 -10.24 -5.89 -2.69
C ARG A 27 -9.40 -4.90 -3.49
N LEU A 28 -8.86 -5.36 -4.61
CA LEU A 28 -8.03 -4.55 -5.52
C LEU A 28 -8.72 -3.24 -5.94
N ASN A 29 -10.02 -3.26 -6.23
CA ASN A 29 -10.75 -2.05 -6.63
C ASN A 29 -10.80 -1.00 -5.52
N GLN A 30 -10.90 -1.41 -4.25
CA GLN A 30 -10.89 -0.47 -3.12
C GLN A 30 -9.53 0.24 -2.98
N ILE A 31 -8.44 -0.48 -3.24
CA ILE A 31 -7.09 0.10 -3.27
C ILE A 31 -6.97 1.10 -4.43
N ALA A 32 -7.45 0.71 -5.60
CA ALA A 32 -7.43 1.53 -6.81
C ALA A 32 -8.22 2.84 -6.62
N ASP A 33 -9.39 2.76 -6.00
CA ASP A 33 -10.24 3.91 -5.67
C ASP A 33 -9.51 4.89 -4.74
N ILE A 34 -8.86 4.40 -3.68
CA ILE A 34 -8.09 5.25 -2.75
C ILE A 34 -6.86 5.86 -3.44
N ALA A 35 -6.22 5.13 -4.35
CA ALA A 35 -5.07 5.59 -5.11
C ALA A 35 -5.45 6.56 -6.26
N GLY A 36 -6.73 6.70 -6.58
CA GLY A 36 -7.20 7.49 -7.71
C GLY A 36 -6.73 6.97 -9.07
N VAL A 37 -6.58 5.65 -9.21
CA VAL A 37 -6.14 4.97 -10.44
C VAL A 37 -7.08 3.81 -10.78
N THR A 38 -6.94 3.24 -11.97
CA THR A 38 -7.69 2.03 -12.35
C THR A 38 -7.04 0.78 -11.75
N SER A 39 -7.81 -0.29 -11.54
CA SER A 39 -7.26 -1.59 -11.11
C SER A 39 -6.17 -2.11 -12.07
N GLY A 40 -6.31 -1.88 -13.38
CA GLY A 40 -5.29 -2.23 -14.36
C GLY A 40 -3.97 -1.47 -14.18
N ALA A 41 -4.04 -0.19 -13.77
CA ALA A 41 -2.85 0.59 -13.45
C ALA A 41 -2.14 0.06 -12.18
N VAL A 42 -2.90 -0.45 -11.20
CA VAL A 42 -2.31 -1.14 -10.03
C VAL A 42 -1.61 -2.43 -10.48
N LEU A 43 -2.28 -3.26 -11.29
CA LEU A 43 -1.74 -4.54 -11.78
C LEU A 43 -0.47 -4.36 -12.64
N TYR A 44 -0.33 -3.22 -13.32
CA TYR A 44 0.91 -2.89 -14.04
C TYR A 44 2.14 -2.77 -13.11
N HIS A 45 1.93 -2.36 -11.86
CA HIS A 45 2.98 -2.22 -10.85
C HIS A 45 3.11 -3.43 -9.93
N TYR A 46 1.99 -4.11 -9.68
CA TYR A 46 1.85 -5.27 -8.82
C TYR A 46 0.99 -6.30 -9.55
N PRO A 47 1.59 -7.17 -10.39
CA PRO A 47 0.85 -8.20 -11.11
C PRO A 47 0.02 -9.09 -10.18
N GLU A 48 0.57 -9.37 -8.99
CA GLU A 48 -0.12 -10.04 -7.89
C GLU A 48 -0.43 -9.00 -6.81
N VAL A 49 -1.71 -8.87 -6.41
CA VAL A 49 -2.10 -7.85 -5.43
C VAL A 49 -1.63 -8.21 -4.03
N GLU A 50 -1.45 -9.50 -3.75
CA GLU A 50 -0.91 -10.04 -2.51
C GLU A 50 0.48 -9.47 -2.20
N ASP A 51 1.33 -9.28 -3.22
CA ASP A 51 2.65 -8.66 -3.05
C ASP A 51 2.53 -7.21 -2.55
N LEU A 52 1.56 -6.45 -3.08
CA LEU A 52 1.27 -5.10 -2.61
C LEU A 52 0.79 -5.11 -1.15
N LEU A 53 -0.06 -6.07 -0.78
CA LEU A 53 -0.56 -6.19 0.59
C LEU A 53 0.55 -6.56 1.58
N VAL A 54 1.48 -7.44 1.17
CA VAL A 54 2.66 -7.79 1.98
C VAL A 54 3.58 -6.57 2.16
N GLU A 55 3.88 -5.84 1.09
CA GLU A 55 4.67 -4.61 1.15
C GLU A 55 4.00 -3.54 2.02
N ALA A 56 2.69 -3.35 1.89
CA ALA A 56 1.90 -2.42 2.70
C ALA A 56 1.93 -2.76 4.19
N ASN A 57 1.79 -4.04 4.54
CA ASN A 57 1.92 -4.49 5.92
C ASN A 57 3.34 -4.26 6.45
N ARG A 58 4.38 -4.63 5.69
CA ARG A 58 5.78 -4.41 6.09
C ARG A 58 6.07 -2.92 6.32
N ALA A 59 5.68 -2.06 5.39
CA ALA A 59 5.86 -0.61 5.53
C ALA A 59 5.09 -0.03 6.72
N GLY A 60 3.98 -0.65 7.12
CA GLY A 60 3.23 -0.27 8.32
C GLY A 60 3.99 -0.62 9.59
N MET A 61 4.62 -1.80 9.63
CA MET A 61 5.46 -2.22 10.75
C MET A 61 6.71 -1.36 10.90
N ASP A 62 7.39 -1.00 9.80
CA ASP A 62 8.57 -0.13 9.84
C ASP A 62 8.23 1.24 10.43
N ARG A 63 7.06 1.79 10.07
CA ARG A 63 6.56 3.04 10.65
C ARG A 63 6.29 2.92 12.14
N PHE A 64 5.56 1.87 12.54
CA PHE A 64 5.21 1.63 13.94
C PHE A 64 6.44 1.33 14.81
N TYR A 65 7.42 0.60 14.27
CA TYR A 65 8.67 0.30 14.95
C TYR A 65 9.52 1.56 15.18
N ASN A 66 9.59 2.44 14.17
CA ASN A 66 10.32 3.72 14.29
C ASN A 66 9.62 4.69 15.25
N GLU A 67 8.29 4.83 15.19
CA GLU A 67 7.53 5.69 16.12
C GLU A 67 7.69 5.23 17.58
N ARG A 68 7.80 3.92 17.82
CA ARG A 68 8.00 3.37 19.18
C ARG A 68 9.42 3.55 19.71
N LEU A 69 10.42 3.63 18.83
CA LEU A 69 11.81 3.89 19.20
C LEU A 69 12.09 5.37 19.50
N GLU A 70 11.39 6.30 18.84
CA GLU A 70 11.49 7.74 19.13
C GLU A 70 10.78 8.15 20.43
N ALA A 71 9.91 7.28 20.97
CA ALA A 71 9.18 7.51 22.22
C ALA A 71 9.89 7.00 23.49
N ILE A 72 11.14 6.52 23.38
CA ILE A 72 12.00 6.04 24.48
C ILE A 72 13.20 6.96 24.63
#